data_AF-L9WNJ8-F1
#
_entry.id   AF-L9WNJ8-F1
#
_cell.length_a   1.000
_cell.length_b   1.000
_cell.length_c   1.000
_cell.angle_alpha   90.00
_cell.angle_beta   90.00
_cell.angle_gamma   90.00
#
_symmetry.space_group_name_H-M   'P 1'
#
loop_
_entity.id
_entity.type
_entity.pdbx_description
1 polymer ?
#
loop_
_entity_poly.entity_id
_entity_poly.type
_entity_poly.pdbx_seq_one_letter_code
_entity_poly.pdbx_strand_id
1 'polypeptide(L)'
;MGLDINEGMLAVAAEIAADLLHSIEWRQGDATELPFSDESFDVVCCQQALQFFDDPGAPVREMRRVLEPGGRVVLSVWRPLDYQPRR
;
A
#
# COMPACT_ATOMS: atom_id res chain seq x y z
N MET A 1 -5.93 8.11 -1.51
CA MET A 1 -6.30 7.41 -0.27
C MET A 1 -5.10 6.63 0.23
N GLY A 2 -4.91 6.58 1.55
CA GLY A 2 -3.90 5.74 2.19
C GLY A 2 -4.55 4.75 3.15
N LEU A 3 -4.01 3.53 3.21
CA LEU A 3 -4.50 2.46 4.06
C LEU A 3 -3.33 1.79 4.78
N ASP A 4 -3.54 1.51 6.06
CA ASP A 4 -2.60 0.78 6.92
C ASP A 4 -3.39 0.00 7.97
N ILE A 5 -2.87 -1.13 8.43
CA ILE A 5 -3.48 -1.92 9.50
C ILE A 5 -3.35 -1.21 10.85
N ASN A 6 -2.33 -0.37 11.01
CA ASN A 6 -2.01 0.35 12.22
C ASN A 6 -2.55 1.78 12.19
N GLU A 7 -3.56 2.03 13.01
CA GLU A 7 -4.18 3.35 13.18
C GLU A 7 -3.18 4.44 13.59
N GLY A 8 -2.16 4.09 14.40
CA GLY A 8 -1.13 5.03 14.80
C GLY A 8 -0.27 5.53 13.63
N MET A 9 -0.01 4.66 12.64
CA MET A 9 0.73 5.06 11.43
C MET A 9 -0.10 6.00 10.56
N LEU A 10 -1.42 5.80 10.50
CA LEU A 10 -2.34 6.70 9.80
C LEU A 10 -2.40 8.08 10.46
N ALA A 11 -2.39 8.15 11.79
CA ALA A 11 -2.36 9.42 12.50
C ALA A 11 -1.08 10.22 12.18
N VAL A 12 0.08 9.55 12.20
CA VAL A 12 1.36 10.17 11.81
C VAL A 12 1.35 10.60 10.34
N ALA A 13 0.84 9.76 9.44
CA ALA A 13 0.75 10.08 8.02
C ALA A 13 -0.15 11.30 7.77
N ALA A 14 -1.28 11.40 8.48
CA ALA A 14 -2.19 12.53 8.38
C ALA A 14 -1.55 13.84 8.86
N GLU A 15 -0.79 13.80 9.95
CA GLU A 15 -0.05 14.96 10.45
C GLU A 15 1.02 15.44 9.45
N ILE A 16 1.83 14.51 8.92
CA ILE A 16 2.88 14.83 7.93
C ILE A 16 2.27 15.37 6.62
N ALA A 17 1.12 14.83 6.22
CA ALA A 17 0.43 15.21 4.99
C ALA A 17 -0.42 16.49 5.13
N ALA A 18 -0.51 17.11 6.32
CA ALA A 18 -1.43 18.20 6.59
C ALA A 18 -1.23 19.41 5.66
N ASP A 19 0.01 19.67 5.23
CA ASP A 19 0.36 20.78 4.33
C ASP A 19 0.34 20.41 2.84
N LEU A 20 -0.04 19.19 2.48
CA LEU A 20 -0.16 18.80 1.08
C LEU A 20 -1.33 19.52 0.41
N LEU A 21 -1.14 19.89 -0.86
CA LEU A 21 -2.14 20.61 -1.67
C LEU A 21 -3.46 19.85 -1.88
N HIS A 22 -3.50 18.54 -1.55
CA HIS A 22 -4.65 17.67 -1.75
C HIS A 22 -4.98 16.92 -0.46
N SER A 23 -6.27 16.84 -0.13
CA SER A 23 -6.74 16.06 1.02
C SER A 23 -6.61 14.57 0.73
N ILE A 24 -5.94 13.84 1.61
CA ILE A 24 -5.82 12.39 1.56
C ILE A 24 -6.85 11.79 2.53
N GLU A 25 -7.69 10.89 2.02
CA GLU A 25 -8.50 10.01 2.87
C GLU A 25 -7.62 8.89 3.43
N TRP A 26 -7.59 8.77 4.76
CA TRP A 26 -6.85 7.73 5.49
C TRP A 26 -7.85 6.72 6.05
N ARG A 27 -7.58 5.43 5.83
CA ARG A 27 -8.48 4.35 6.26
C ARG A 27 -7.71 3.21 6.90
N GLN A 28 -8.11 2.81 8.10
CA GLN A 28 -7.59 1.58 8.68
C GLN A 28 -8.14 0.38 7.92
N GLY A 29 -7.28 -0.59 7.60
CA GLY A 29 -7.70 -1.83 6.96
C GLY A 29 -6.56 -2.81 6.74
N ASP A 30 -6.91 -4.06 6.45
CA ASP A 30 -5.97 -5.10 6.05
C ASP A 30 -5.79 -5.07 4.53
N ALA A 31 -4.54 -5.07 4.06
CA ALA A 31 -4.26 -5.14 2.63
C ALA A 31 -4.60 -6.50 2.02
N THR A 32 -4.78 -7.56 2.82
CA THR A 32 -5.24 -8.87 2.34
C THR A 32 -6.75 -8.94 2.10
N GLU A 33 -7.51 -7.93 2.54
CA GLU A 33 -8.95 -7.81 2.35
C GLU A 33 -9.30 -6.32 2.22
N LEU A 34 -9.04 -5.75 1.04
CA LEU A 34 -9.20 -4.32 0.83
C LEU A 34 -10.69 -3.93 0.86
N PRO A 35 -11.09 -2.94 1.66
CA PRO A 35 -12.48 -2.53 1.82
C PRO A 35 -12.96 -1.63 0.67
N PHE A 36 -12.59 -1.98 -0.56
CA PHE A 36 -12.90 -1.25 -1.79
C PHE A 36 -13.57 -2.18 -2.79
N SER A 37 -14.39 -1.60 -3.66
CA SER A 37 -14.98 -2.34 -4.76
C SER A 37 -13.92 -2.71 -5.79
N ASP A 38 -14.25 -3.65 -6.67
CA ASP A 38 -13.41 -3.96 -7.82
C ASP A 38 -13.21 -2.70 -8.68
N GLU A 39 -12.09 -2.61 -9.38
CA GLU A 39 -11.84 -1.55 -10.39
C GLU A 39 -12.01 -0.10 -9.88
N SER A 40 -11.70 0.15 -8.61
CA SER A 40 -11.88 1.44 -7.95
C SER A 40 -10.68 2.39 -8.04
N PHE A 41 -9.52 1.92 -8.49
CA PHE A 41 -8.29 2.71 -8.61
C PHE A 41 -7.61 2.54 -9.96
N ASP A 42 -6.99 3.62 -10.44
CA ASP A 42 -6.09 3.66 -11.58
C ASP A 42 -4.67 3.21 -11.21
N VAL A 43 -4.21 3.57 -10.00
CA VAL A 43 -2.89 3.21 -9.48
C VAL A 43 -2.96 2.76 -8.03
N VAL A 44 -2.25 1.68 -7.71
CA VAL A 44 -2.04 1.20 -6.34
C VAL A 44 -0.56 1.19 -6.02
N CYS A 45 -0.18 1.86 -4.94
CA CYS A 45 1.20 1.90 -4.45
C CYS A 45 1.30 1.12 -3.13
N CYS A 46 2.20 0.15 -3.06
CA CYS A 46 2.58 -0.49 -1.80
C CYS A 46 4.05 -0.19 -1.52
N GLN A 47 4.29 0.68 -0.55
CA GLN A 47 5.63 1.18 -0.24
C GLN A 47 6.13 0.57 1.06
N GLN A 48 7.13 -0.30 0.96
CA GLN A 48 7.83 -0.88 2.10
C GLN A 48 6.91 -1.62 3.09
N ALA A 49 5.84 -2.26 2.60
CA ALA A 49 4.93 -3.04 3.45
C ALA A 49 4.89 -4.53 3.07
N LEU A 50 4.99 -4.87 1.78
CA LEU A 50 4.73 -6.23 1.29
C LEU A 50 5.65 -7.30 1.91
N GLN A 51 6.87 -6.93 2.30
CA GLN A 51 7.84 -7.85 2.92
C GLN A 51 7.46 -8.31 4.34
N PHE A 52 6.40 -7.77 4.93
CA PHE A 52 5.93 -8.15 6.27
C PHE A 52 4.75 -9.14 6.25
N PHE A 53 4.22 -9.49 5.08
CA PHE A 53 3.13 -10.47 4.95
C PHE A 53 3.68 -11.89 4.83
N ASP A 54 3.05 -12.85 5.52
CA ASP A 54 3.38 -14.27 5.42
C ASP A 54 3.07 -14.83 4.01
N ASP A 55 1.90 -14.49 3.46
CA ASP A 55 1.56 -14.69 2.04
C ASP A 55 1.50 -13.33 1.33
N PRO A 56 2.58 -12.89 0.66
CA PRO A 56 2.55 -11.66 -0.12
C PRO A 56 1.62 -11.76 -1.35
N GLY A 57 1.19 -12.96 -1.74
CA GLY A 57 0.22 -13.16 -2.80
C GLY A 57 -1.18 -12.65 -2.45
N ALA A 58 -1.60 -12.74 -1.18
CA ALA A 58 -2.91 -12.25 -0.73
C ALA A 58 -3.11 -10.75 -0.97
N PRO A 59 -2.25 -9.85 -0.47
CA PRO A 59 -2.41 -8.43 -0.72
C PRO A 59 -2.21 -8.08 -2.20
N VAL A 60 -1.33 -8.77 -2.95
CA VAL A 60 -1.16 -8.54 -4.39
C VAL A 60 -2.44 -8.85 -5.18
N ARG A 61 -3.18 -9.91 -4.80
CA ARG A 61 -4.48 -10.23 -5.43
C ARG A 61 -5.50 -9.12 -5.19
N GLU A 62 -5.57 -8.60 -3.97
CA GLU A 62 -6.47 -7.48 -3.65
C GLU A 62 -6.07 -6.20 -4.37
N MET A 63 -4.78 -5.84 -4.40
CA MET A 63 -4.29 -4.70 -5.20
C MET A 63 -4.68 -4.84 -6.67
N ARG A 64 -4.62 -6.05 -7.23
CA ARG A 64 -5.07 -6.30 -8.61
C ARG A 64 -6.59 -6.20 -8.75
N ARG A 65 -7.37 -6.68 -7.79
CA ARG A 65 -8.84 -6.66 -7.82
C ARG A 65 -9.37 -5.24 -7.86
N VAL A 66 -8.81 -4.36 -7.03
CA VAL A 66 -9.25 -2.97 -6.92
C VAL A 66 -8.73 -2.08 -8.06
N LEU A 67 -7.85 -2.58 -8.93
CA LEU A 67 -7.37 -1.84 -10.10
C LEU A 67 -8.34 -1.95 -11.28
N GLU A 68 -8.61 -0.82 -11.93
CA GLU A 68 -9.32 -0.77 -13.21
C GLU A 68 -8.54 -1.49 -14.32
N PRO A 69 -9.20 -1.88 -15.43
CA PRO A 69 -8.51 -2.42 -16.59
C PRO A 69 -7.45 -1.46 -17.14
N GLY A 70 -6.18 -1.87 -17.12
CA GLY A 70 -5.04 -1.04 -17.54
C GLY A 70 -4.36 -0.27 -16.40
N GLY A 71 -4.91 -0.33 -15.19
CA GLY A 71 -4.31 0.24 -13.98
C GLY A 71 -2.97 -0.41 -13.59
N ARG A 72 -2.23 0.25 -12.71
CA ARG A 72 -0.84 -0.13 -12.37
C ARG A 72 -0.63 -0.34 -10.88
N VAL A 73 0.12 -1.40 -10.55
CA VAL A 73 0.69 -1.58 -9.21
C VAL A 73 2.15 -1.11 -9.20
N VAL A 74 2.51 -0.31 -8.21
CA VAL A 74 3.89 0.06 -7.91
C VAL A 74 4.27 -0.54 -6.56
N LEU A 75 5.27 -1.41 -6.55
CA LEU A 75 5.78 -2.07 -5.35
C LEU A 75 7.19 -1.55 -5.04
N SER A 76 7.40 -1.17 -3.79
CA SER A 76 8.73 -0.91 -3.25
C SER A 76 8.96 -1.90 -2.12
N VAL A 77 9.87 -2.84 -2.32
CA VAL A 77 10.19 -3.93 -1.38
C VAL A 77 11.68 -4.07 -1.20
N TRP A 78 12.11 -4.76 -0.15
CA TRP A 78 13.52 -5.08 0.02
C TRP A 78 14.00 -6.04 -1.06
N ARG A 79 15.23 -5.83 -1.51
CA ARG A 79 15.94 -6.87 -2.26
C ARG A 79 16.46 -7.93 -1.30
N PRO A 80 16.61 -9.18 -1.78
CA PRO A 80 17.30 -10.22 -1.02
C PRO A 80 18.68 -9.73 -0.53
N LEU A 81 19.11 -10.25 0.63
CA LEU A 81 20.30 -9.75 1.35
C LEU A 81 21.58 -9.81 0.51
N ASP A 82 21.70 -10.78 -0.38
CA ASP A 82 22.82 -10.95 -1.31
C ASP A 82 22.95 -9.83 -2.36
N TYR A 83 21.90 -9.04 -2.56
CA TYR A 83 21.93 -7.85 -3.42
C TYR A 83 22.21 -6.56 -2.66
N GLN A 84 22.34 -6.60 -1.34
CA GLN A 84 22.64 -5.42 -0.54
C GLN A 84 24.15 -5.18 -0.50
N PRO A 85 24.63 -3.92 -0.62
CA PRO A 85 26.06 -3.61 -0.54
C PRO A 85 26.64 -4.17 0.76
N ARG A 86 27.72 -4.95 0.66
CA ARG A 86 28.45 -5.39 1.85
C ARG A 86 29.12 -4.17 2.48
N ARG A 87 28.90 -4.00 3.79
CA ARG A 87 29.52 -2.95 4.60
C ARG A 87 31.04 -3.05 4.60
#